data_AF-A0A399Z1U0-F1
#
_entry.id   AF-A0A399Z1U0-F1
#
_cell.length_a   1.000
_cell.length_b   1.000
_cell.length_c   1.000
_cell.angle_alpha   90.00
_cell.angle_beta   90.00
_cell.angle_gamma   90.00
#
_symmetry.space_group_name_H-M   'P 1'
#
loop_
_entity.id
_entity.type
_entity.pdbx_description
1 polymer ?
#
loop_
_entity_poly.entity_id
_entity_poly.type
_entity_poly.pdbx_seq_one_letter_code
_entity_poly.pdbx_strand_id
1 'polypeptide(L)' 'MADGKRPKGWKPQRDPFLLETSVPGIFAAGDVRQGATRRVAAAVGEGANVVSQVHQYLRTV' A
#
# COMPACT_ATOMS: atom_id res chain seq x y z
N MET A 1 1.04 -6.13 5.09
CA MET A 1 0.81 -7.36 5.90
C MET A 1 1.09 -7.04 7.36
N ALA A 2 0.30 -7.56 8.29
CA ALA A 2 0.62 -7.54 9.71
C ALA A 2 1.08 -8.95 10.09
N ASP A 3 2.23 -9.07 10.76
CA ASP A 3 2.77 -10.35 11.27
C ASP A 3 2.93 -11.45 10.21
N GLY A 4 3.28 -11.07 8.97
CA GLY A 4 3.45 -11.99 7.85
C GLY A 4 2.15 -12.62 7.32
N LYS A 5 0.98 -12.21 7.84
CA LYS A 5 -0.33 -12.71 7.40
C LYS A 5 -1.07 -11.70 6.53
N ARG A 6 -1.92 -12.22 5.64
CA ARG A 6 -2.84 -11.39 4.85
C ARG A 6 -3.93 -10.80 5.74
N PRO A 7 -4.43 -9.59 5.45
CA PRO A 7 -5.56 -9.00 6.16
C PRO A 7 -6.78 -9.92 6.17
N LYS A 8 -7.59 -9.86 7.24
CA LYS A 8 -8.85 -10.61 7.32
C LYS A 8 -9.76 -10.20 6.16
N GLY A 9 -10.29 -11.17 5.41
CA GLY A 9 -11.16 -10.93 4.26
C GLY A 9 -10.43 -10.56 2.97
N TRP A 10 -9.11 -10.72 2.91
CA TRP A 10 -8.33 -10.49 1.70
C TRP A 10 -8.67 -11.53 0.61
N LYS A 11 -9.27 -11.06 -0.50
CA LYS A 11 -9.71 -11.89 -1.63
C LYS A 11 -8.69 -12.03 -2.77
N PRO A 12 -7.85 -11.03 -3.10
CA PRO A 12 -6.91 -11.16 -4.22
C PRO A 12 -5.94 -12.34 -4.05
N GLN A 13 -5.62 -13.03 -5.16
CA GLN A 13 -4.63 -14.12 -5.21
C GLN A 13 -3.17 -13.62 -5.19
N ARG A 14 -2.92 -12.49 -4.53
CA ARG A 14 -1.60 -11.90 -4.33
C ARG A 14 -1.50 -11.35 -2.93
N ASP A 15 -0.29 -11.09 -2.46
CA ASP A 15 -0.11 -10.34 -1.23
C ASP A 15 -0.45 -8.85 -1.45
N PRO A 16 -0.82 -8.12 -0.37
CA PRO A 16 -0.97 -6.68 -0.43
C PRO A 16 0.32 -6.02 -0.93
N PHE A 17 0.19 -5.00 -1.78
CA PHE A 17 1.36 -4.21 -2.13
C PHE A 17 1.87 -3.44 -0.90
N LEU A 18 3.12 -2.96 -0.98
CA LEU A 18 3.82 -2.38 0.17
C LEU A 18 3.04 -1.26 0.86
N LEU A 19 2.40 -0.38 0.09
CA LEU A 19 1.64 0.78 0.59
C LEU A 19 0.12 0.56 0.49
N GLU A 20 -0.31 -0.66 0.21
CA GLU A 20 -1.72 -1.01 0.16
C GLU A 20 -2.26 -1.29 1.57
N THR A 21 -3.46 -0.77 1.82
CA THR A 21 -4.14 -0.94 3.10
C THR A 21 -4.71 -2.37 3.24
N SER A 22 -5.47 -2.62 4.32
CA SER A 22 -6.25 -3.85 4.46
C SER A 22 -7.34 -4.04 3.40
N VAL A 23 -7.69 -2.98 2.68
CA VAL A 23 -8.70 -3.00 1.61
C VAL A 23 -7.98 -2.99 0.26
N PRO A 24 -8.18 -4.01 -0.60
CA PRO A 24 -7.56 -4.06 -1.93
C PRO A 24 -7.86 -2.80 -2.75
N GLY A 25 -6.85 -2.25 -3.41
CA GLY A 25 -6.94 -1.06 -4.25
C GLY A 25 -6.89 0.27 -3.50
N ILE A 26 -6.93 0.27 -2.15
CA ILE A 26 -6.78 1.48 -1.33
C ILE A 26 -5.35 1.55 -0.82
N PHE A 27 -4.67 2.67 -1.06
CA PHE A 27 -3.27 2.90 -0.69
C PHE A 27 -3.12 4.07 0.26
N ALA A 28 -2.10 4.01 1.12
CA ALA A 28 -1.77 5.06 2.08
C ALA A 28 -0.27 5.40 1.99
N ALA A 29 0.05 6.68 1.81
CA ALA A 29 1.42 7.19 1.69
C ALA A 29 1.63 8.41 2.59
N GLY A 30 2.87 8.58 3.07
CA GLY A 30 3.24 9.68 3.96
C GLY A 30 2.68 9.50 5.37
N ASP A 31 2.53 10.59 6.09
CA ASP A 31 2.39 10.59 7.55
C ASP A 31 1.07 9.98 8.08
N VAL A 32 0.11 9.69 7.19
CA VAL A 32 -1.15 9.02 7.51
C VAL A 32 -0.96 7.56 7.91
N ARG A 33 0.12 6.90 7.46
CA ARG A 33 0.35 5.47 7.75
C ARG A 33 1.11 5.27 9.07
N GLN A 34 0.83 4.15 9.73
CA GLN A 34 1.62 3.72 10.89
C GLN A 34 3.09 3.50 10.50
N GLY A 35 4.01 3.95 11.35
CA GLY A 35 5.46 3.80 11.13
C GLY A 35 6.02 4.69 10.00
N ALA A 36 5.31 5.77 9.62
CA ALA A 36 5.85 6.76 8.69
C ALA A 36 7.07 7.48 9.28
N THR A 37 8.03 7.81 8.42
CA THR A 37 9.24 8.54 8.81
C THR A 37 8.97 10.00 9.20
N ARG A 38 7.78 10.54 8.89
CA ARG A 38 7.37 11.92 9.17
C ARG A 38 8.28 12.97 8.52
N ARG A 39 8.63 12.74 7.26
CA ARG A 39 9.49 13.61 6.46
C ARG A 39 8.91 13.81 5.07
N VAL A 40 8.94 15.05 4.59
CA VAL A 40 8.41 15.44 3.27
C VAL A 40 9.01 14.61 2.14
N ALA A 41 10.34 14.45 2.10
CA ALA A 41 11.00 13.69 1.04
C ALA A 41 10.56 12.21 1.01
N ALA A 42 10.38 11.59 2.18
CA ALA A 42 9.90 10.22 2.28
C ALA A 42 8.44 10.11 1.81
N ALA A 43 7.57 11.03 2.25
CA ALA A 43 6.17 11.06 1.83
C ALA A 43 6.01 11.25 0.31
N VAL A 44 6.83 12.11 -0.30
CA VAL A 44 6.85 12.31 -1.77
C VAL A 44 7.28 11.02 -2.48
N GLY A 45 8.34 10.37 -2.01
CA GLY A 45 8.80 9.09 -2.59
C GLY A 45 7.76 7.97 -2.45
N GLU A 46 7.11 7.85 -1.30
CA GLU A 46 6.01 6.91 -1.09
C GLU A 46 4.84 7.18 -2.04
N GLY A 47 4.45 8.46 -2.22
CA GLY A 47 3.41 8.85 -3.16
C GLY A 47 3.72 8.45 -4.60
N ALA A 48 4.95 8.67 -5.07
CA ALA A 48 5.39 8.23 -6.39
C ALA A 48 5.33 6.69 -6.54
N ASN A 49 5.72 5.94 -5.50
CA ASN A 49 5.62 4.49 -5.49
C ASN A 49 4.17 3.99 -5.51
N VAL A 50 3.23 4.69 -4.86
CA VAL A 50 1.80 4.34 -4.90
C VAL A 50 1.27 4.36 -6.32
N VAL A 51 1.65 5.36 -7.14
CA VAL A 51 1.18 5.46 -8.54
C VAL A 51 1.54 4.20 -9.34
N SER A 52 2.78 3.72 -9.22
CA SER A 52 3.21 2.46 -9.87
C SER A 52 2.41 1.24 -9.38
N GLN A 53 2.19 1.13 -8.07
CA GLN A 53 1.40 0.04 -7.48
C GLN A 53 -0.07 0.10 -7.90
N VAL A 54 -0.66 1.29 -8.05
CA VAL A 54 -2.01 1.47 -8.58
C VAL A 54 -2.10 0.97 -10.02
N HIS A 55 -1.14 1.31 -10.88
CA HIS A 55 -1.11 0.77 -12.24
C HIS A 55 -0.97 -0.75 -12.27
N GLN A 56 -0.20 -1.34 -11.35
CA GLN A 56 -0.12 -2.80 -11.21
C GLN A 56 -1.46 -3.39 -10.75
N TYR A 57 -2.11 -2.78 -9.76
CA TYR A 57 -3.43 -3.22 -9.28
C TYR A 57 -4.48 -3.21 -10.39
N LEU A 58 -4.51 -2.15 -11.19
CA LEU A 58 -5.47 -2.00 -12.30
C LEU A 58 -5.28 -3.03 -13.43
N ARG A 59 -4.14 -3.73 -13.49
CA ARG A 59 -3.96 -4.87 -14.42
C ARG A 59 -4.57 -6.16 -13.90
N THR A 60 -5.00 -6.19 -12.64
CA THR A 60 -5.51 -7.41 -11.96
C THR A 60 -7.02 -7.38 -11.72
N VAL A 61 -7.69 -6.27 -12.06
CA VAL A 61 -9.15 -6.10 -11.95
C VAL A 61 -9.84 -6.39 -13.27
#